data_AF-A0A1H9HJU1-F1
#
_entry.id   AF-A0A1H9HJU1-F1
#
_cell.length_a   1.000
_cell.length_b   1.000
_cell.length_c   1.000
_cell.angle_alpha   90.00
_cell.angle_beta   90.00
_cell.angle_gamma   90.00
#
_symmetry.space_group_name_H-M   'P 1'
#
loop_
_entity.id
_entity.type
_entity.pdbx_description
1 polymer ?
#
loop_
_entity_poly.entity_id
_entity_poly.type
_entity_poly.pdbx_seq_one_letter_code
_entity_poly.pdbx_strand_id
1 'polypeptide(L)'
;MDKDLEDMFREFEFNEKSEEMISEVNCMKLPDDYLGFISEHNGGEGPLGQNNYGRFYKLEELEEINEAYDVKNSWPGYIVIGGIDDTLWAYNPEKKIYCQIDSMNTDEDTYYTISNSFEEFLINMDKELAD
;
A
#
# COMPACT_ATOMS: atom_id res chain seq x y z
N MET A 1 -2.07 -11.69 -14.77
CA MET A 1 -2.21 -10.31 -14.26
C MET A 1 -2.80 -9.48 -15.39
N ASP A 2 -3.56 -8.40 -15.12
CA ASP A 2 -4.02 -7.53 -16.21
C ASP A 2 -2.79 -6.91 -16.90
N LYS A 3 -2.88 -6.61 -18.19
CA LYS A 3 -1.77 -6.03 -18.96
C LYS A 3 -1.33 -4.68 -18.39
N ASP A 4 -2.27 -3.91 -17.85
CA ASP A 4 -2.01 -2.61 -17.24
C ASP A 4 -1.17 -2.76 -15.95
N LEU A 5 -1.40 -3.82 -15.17
CA LEU A 5 -0.58 -4.16 -14.01
C LEU A 5 0.79 -4.73 -14.40
N GLU A 6 0.89 -5.51 -15.48
CA GLU A 6 2.19 -5.97 -16.00
C GLU A 6 3.08 -4.79 -16.43
N ASP A 7 2.50 -3.79 -17.09
CA ASP A 7 3.21 -2.57 -17.46
C ASP A 7 3.54 -1.71 -16.22
N MET A 8 2.65 -1.65 -15.21
CA MET A 8 2.85 -0.95 -13.94
C MET A 8 4.11 -1.43 -13.20
N PHE A 9 4.34 -2.74 -13.18
CA PHE A 9 5.43 -3.35 -12.41
C PHE A 9 6.66 -3.72 -13.25
N ARG A 10 6.76 -3.22 -14.48
CA ARG A 10 7.77 -3.65 -15.45
C ARG A 10 9.21 -3.50 -14.95
N GLU A 11 9.50 -2.46 -14.19
CA GLU A 11 10.83 -2.15 -13.64
C GLU A 11 10.88 -2.31 -12.11
N PHE A 12 9.82 -2.84 -11.50
CA PHE A 12 9.71 -2.98 -10.05
C PHE A 12 10.51 -4.18 -9.55
N GLU A 13 11.31 -4.00 -8.50
CA GLU A 13 12.10 -5.07 -7.92
C GLU A 13 11.31 -5.74 -6.80
N PHE A 14 10.72 -6.88 -7.11
CA PHE A 14 9.98 -7.69 -6.15
C PHE A 14 10.91 -8.45 -5.19
N ASN A 15 10.48 -8.55 -3.93
CA ASN A 15 11.10 -9.47 -2.98
C ASN A 15 10.73 -10.93 -3.30
N GLU A 16 11.51 -11.86 -2.75
CA GLU A 16 11.14 -13.27 -2.74
C GLU A 16 9.84 -13.49 -1.95
N LYS A 17 9.03 -14.47 -2.39
CA LYS A 17 7.77 -14.84 -1.73
C LYS A 17 8.00 -15.19 -0.25
N SER A 18 7.07 -14.76 0.61
CA SER A 18 7.12 -15.09 2.04
C SER A 18 6.77 -16.55 2.28
N GLU A 19 7.44 -17.17 3.26
CA GLU A 19 7.02 -18.46 3.81
C GLU A 19 5.86 -18.30 4.80
N GLU A 20 5.68 -17.10 5.35
CA GLU A 20 4.67 -16.77 6.34
C GLU A 20 3.61 -15.85 5.74
N MET A 21 2.34 -16.21 5.93
CA MET A 21 1.21 -15.40 5.50
C MET A 21 0.39 -14.97 6.72
N ILE A 22 0.43 -13.69 7.04
CA ILE A 22 -0.56 -13.00 7.87
C ILE A 22 -1.73 -12.51 7.00
N SER A 23 -2.89 -12.37 7.61
CA SER A 23 -4.09 -11.82 6.96
C SER A 23 -4.69 -10.65 7.75
N GLU A 24 -4.07 -10.29 8.86
CA GLU A 24 -4.53 -9.25 9.77
C GLU A 24 -3.31 -8.49 10.31
N VAL A 25 -3.47 -7.18 10.51
CA VAL A 25 -2.50 -6.27 11.13
C VAL A 25 -3.27 -5.41 12.11
N ASN A 26 -2.79 -5.20 13.34
CA ASN A 26 -3.51 -4.43 14.36
C ASN A 26 -4.96 -4.92 14.61
N CYS A 27 -5.19 -6.24 14.54
CA CYS A 27 -6.52 -6.86 14.61
C CYS A 27 -7.51 -6.43 13.50
N MET A 28 -6.99 -5.92 12.40
CA MET A 28 -7.74 -5.46 11.24
C MET A 28 -7.38 -6.30 10.01
N LYS A 29 -8.37 -6.69 9.22
CA LYS A 29 -8.16 -7.57 8.07
C LYS A 29 -7.50 -6.84 6.90
N LEU A 30 -6.50 -7.48 6.32
CA LEU A 30 -5.98 -7.11 5.01
C LEU A 30 -7.00 -7.47 3.92
N PRO A 31 -7.06 -6.70 2.82
CA PRO A 31 -8.00 -6.94 1.74
C PRO A 31 -7.53 -8.06 0.79
N ASP A 32 -8.48 -8.81 0.22
CA ASP A 32 -8.22 -10.03 -0.56
C ASP A 32 -7.42 -9.76 -1.86
N ASP A 33 -7.64 -8.62 -2.51
CA ASP A 33 -6.93 -8.19 -3.73
C ASP A 33 -5.47 -7.83 -3.44
N TYR A 34 -5.19 -7.14 -2.33
CA TYR A 34 -3.81 -6.97 -1.85
C TYR A 34 -3.16 -8.30 -1.47
N LEU A 35 -3.88 -9.16 -0.74
CA LEU A 35 -3.36 -10.49 -0.33
C LEU A 35 -3.02 -11.36 -1.55
N GLY A 36 -3.84 -11.31 -2.60
CA GLY A 36 -3.57 -11.99 -3.86
C GLY A 36 -2.28 -11.51 -4.52
N PHE A 37 -2.02 -10.20 -4.51
CA PHE A 37 -0.77 -9.62 -5.03
C PHE A 37 0.44 -9.97 -4.17
N ILE A 38 0.38 -9.68 -2.87
CA ILE A 38 1.53 -9.78 -1.96
C ILE A 38 1.96 -11.24 -1.70
N SER A 39 1.04 -12.20 -1.87
CA SER A 39 1.33 -13.63 -1.73
C SER A 39 2.26 -14.19 -2.80
N GLU A 40 2.36 -13.51 -3.96
CA GLU A 40 3.30 -13.87 -5.03
C GLU A 40 4.54 -12.96 -5.00
N HIS A 41 4.43 -11.80 -4.36
CA HIS A 41 5.44 -10.74 -4.31
C HIS A 41 5.47 -10.14 -2.91
N ASN A 42 6.35 -10.60 -2.01
CA ASN A 42 6.37 -10.18 -0.59
C ASN A 42 6.91 -8.75 -0.40
N GLY A 43 6.22 -7.78 -0.98
CA GLY A 43 6.69 -6.43 -1.12
C GLY A 43 7.73 -6.27 -2.22
N GLY A 44 8.46 -5.17 -2.15
CA GLY A 44 9.47 -4.79 -3.13
C GLY A 44 9.57 -3.28 -3.23
N GLU A 45 10.46 -2.81 -4.09
CA GLU A 45 10.69 -1.38 -4.30
C GLU A 45 11.02 -1.11 -5.76
N GLY A 46 10.62 0.06 -6.26
CA GLY A 46 11.03 0.50 -7.57
C GLY A 46 10.03 1.46 -8.23
N PRO A 47 10.25 1.73 -9.52
CA PRO A 47 9.29 2.45 -10.34
C PRO A 47 7.94 1.73 -10.38
N LEU A 48 6.86 2.50 -10.16
CA LEU A 48 5.48 2.06 -10.33
C LEU A 48 4.87 2.87 -11.46
N GLY A 49 4.61 2.21 -12.58
CA GLY A 49 4.08 2.88 -13.77
C GLY A 49 5.15 3.73 -14.44
N GLN A 50 4.75 4.91 -14.95
CA GLN A 50 5.66 5.79 -15.70
C GLN A 50 6.15 6.98 -14.88
N ASN A 51 5.39 7.39 -13.85
CA ASN A 51 5.56 8.65 -13.15
C ASN A 51 5.74 8.47 -11.64
N ASN A 52 5.57 7.27 -11.10
CA ASN A 52 5.64 7.01 -9.67
C ASN A 52 6.80 6.08 -9.29
N TYR A 53 7.20 6.11 -8.01
CA TYR A 53 8.14 5.21 -7.39
C TYR A 53 7.65 4.92 -5.97
N GLY A 54 7.83 3.69 -5.49
CA GLY A 54 7.63 3.46 -4.06
C GLY A 54 7.93 2.05 -3.61
N ARG A 55 7.57 1.78 -2.36
CA ARG A 55 7.89 0.53 -1.67
C ARG A 55 6.65 -0.12 -1.11
N PHE A 56 6.47 -1.40 -1.39
CA PHE A 56 5.59 -2.27 -0.61
C PHE A 56 6.38 -2.92 0.51
N TYR A 57 5.86 -2.82 1.73
CA TYR A 57 6.47 -3.45 2.89
C TYR A 57 6.23 -4.96 2.86
N LYS A 58 7.16 -5.72 3.46
CA LYS A 58 6.98 -7.17 3.58
C LYS A 58 5.83 -7.46 4.52
N LEU A 59 5.14 -8.54 4.22
CA LEU A 59 3.94 -8.94 4.92
C LEU A 59 4.21 -9.20 6.41
N GLU A 60 5.31 -9.89 6.72
CA GLU A 60 5.75 -10.18 8.09
C GLU A 60 6.22 -8.93 8.87
N GLU A 61 6.53 -7.83 8.18
CA GLU A 61 7.00 -6.58 8.79
C GLU A 61 5.85 -5.59 9.07
N LEU A 62 4.63 -5.85 8.57
CA LEU A 62 3.53 -4.89 8.62
C LEU A 62 3.13 -4.50 10.05
N GLU A 63 3.13 -5.43 11.01
CA GLU A 63 2.82 -5.11 12.41
C GLU A 63 3.84 -4.13 13.01
N GLU A 64 5.14 -4.43 12.85
CA GLU A 64 6.22 -3.58 13.36
C GLU A 64 6.19 -2.20 12.71
N ILE A 65 5.93 -2.12 11.40
CA ILE A 65 5.86 -0.86 10.68
C ILE A 65 4.66 -0.02 11.14
N ASN A 66 3.49 -0.63 11.29
CA ASN A 66 2.31 0.08 11.75
C ASN A 66 2.45 0.55 13.22
N GLU A 67 3.18 -0.19 14.05
CA GLU A 67 3.56 0.24 15.40
C GLU A 67 4.56 1.41 15.34
N ALA A 68 5.60 1.32 14.50
CA ALA A 68 6.64 2.34 14.38
C ALA A 68 6.12 3.70 13.91
N TYR A 69 5.15 3.72 12.99
CA TYR A 69 4.46 4.93 12.53
C TYR A 69 3.31 5.37 13.46
N ASP A 70 3.08 4.65 14.57
CA ASP A 70 1.96 4.89 15.49
C ASP A 70 0.60 4.98 14.78
N VAL A 71 0.41 4.18 13.72
CA VAL A 71 -0.76 4.25 12.81
C VAL A 71 -2.05 4.08 13.59
N LYS A 72 -2.06 3.23 14.61
CA LYS A 72 -3.24 2.98 15.45
C LYS A 72 -3.76 4.24 16.15
N ASN A 73 -2.87 5.15 16.55
CA ASN A 73 -3.25 6.38 17.23
C ASN A 73 -3.41 7.55 16.25
N SER A 74 -2.52 7.66 15.26
CA SER A 74 -2.49 8.74 14.28
C SER A 74 -3.56 8.59 13.20
N TRP A 75 -3.83 7.36 12.77
CA TRP A 75 -4.77 7.00 11.70
C TRP A 75 -5.65 5.79 12.11
N PRO A 76 -6.55 5.95 13.11
CA PRO A 76 -7.35 4.83 13.61
C PRO A 76 -8.19 4.18 12.51
N GLY A 77 -8.14 2.85 12.42
CA GLY A 77 -8.88 2.09 11.40
C GLY A 77 -8.15 1.92 10.07
N TYR A 78 -6.92 2.43 9.95
CA TYR A 78 -6.07 2.27 8.77
C TYR A 78 -4.92 1.30 9.03
N ILE A 79 -4.51 0.61 7.97
CA ILE A 79 -3.33 -0.27 7.92
C ILE A 79 -2.40 0.30 6.85
N VAL A 80 -1.18 0.65 7.21
CA VAL A 80 -0.14 1.03 6.27
C VAL A 80 0.45 -0.24 5.63
N ILE A 81 0.56 -0.24 4.30
CA ILE A 81 1.02 -1.38 3.48
C ILE A 81 2.23 -1.06 2.60
N GLY A 82 2.57 0.21 2.46
CA GLY A 82 3.66 0.69 1.63
C GLY A 82 3.80 2.20 1.72
N GLY A 83 4.63 2.78 0.87
CA GLY A 83 4.83 4.22 0.78
C GLY A 83 6.20 4.61 0.23
N ILE A 84 6.44 5.91 0.20
CA ILE A 84 7.73 6.54 -0.08
C ILE A 84 7.89 7.79 0.79
N ASP A 85 9.04 7.92 1.44
CA ASP A 85 9.35 9.00 2.38
C ASP A 85 8.20 9.22 3.39
N ASP A 86 7.55 10.39 3.35
CA ASP A 86 6.48 10.77 4.26
C ASP A 86 5.08 10.44 3.72
N THR A 87 4.97 9.95 2.48
CA THR A 87 3.70 9.53 1.87
C THR A 87 3.51 8.04 2.04
N LEU A 88 2.62 7.65 2.95
CA LEU A 88 2.29 6.25 3.22
C LEU A 88 1.05 5.83 2.44
N TRP A 89 1.02 4.57 2.03
CA TRP A 89 -0.12 3.94 1.39
C TRP A 89 -0.85 3.09 2.41
N ALA A 90 -2.14 3.34 2.57
CA ALA A 90 -2.94 2.75 3.61
C ALA A 90 -4.24 2.15 3.08
N TYR A 91 -4.75 1.19 3.82
CA TYR A 91 -6.05 0.57 3.60
C TYR A 91 -6.94 0.72 4.83
N ASN A 92 -8.21 1.07 4.63
CA ASN A 92 -9.22 1.07 5.69
C ASN A 92 -10.23 -0.07 5.46
N PRO A 93 -10.27 -1.09 6.33
CA PRO A 93 -11.16 -2.25 6.14
C PRO A 93 -12.65 -1.95 6.32
N GLU A 94 -13.01 -0.95 7.13
CA GLU A 94 -14.40 -0.56 7.35
C GLU A 94 -14.95 0.20 6.14
N LYS A 95 -14.19 1.18 5.66
CA LYS A 95 -14.52 2.01 4.48
C LYS A 95 -14.29 1.24 3.17
N LYS A 96 -13.47 0.18 3.18
CA LYS A 96 -13.01 -0.59 2.01
C LYS A 96 -12.34 0.27 0.95
N ILE A 97 -11.44 1.13 1.39
CA ILE A 97 -10.71 2.05 0.51
C ILE A 97 -9.20 1.90 0.71
N TYR A 98 -8.48 2.14 -0.38
CA TYR A 98 -7.07 2.45 -0.40
C TYR A 98 -6.89 3.96 -0.51
N CYS A 99 -5.91 4.50 0.21
CA CYS A 99 -5.56 5.91 0.13
C CYS A 99 -4.09 6.17 0.42
N GLN A 100 -3.61 7.35 0.04
CA GLN A 100 -2.37 7.90 0.55
C GLN A 100 -2.64 8.75 1.80
N ILE A 101 -1.81 8.57 2.82
CA ILE A 101 -1.82 9.33 4.06
C ILE A 101 -0.42 9.92 4.31
N ASP A 102 -0.37 11.03 5.02
CA ASP A 102 0.88 11.70 5.39
C ASP A 102 1.33 11.18 6.78
N SER A 103 2.59 10.74 6.88
CA SER A 103 3.17 10.22 8.13
C SER A 103 3.34 11.29 9.21
N MET A 104 3.41 12.56 8.82
CA MET A 104 3.60 13.72 9.69
C MET A 104 2.29 14.48 9.97
N ASN A 105 1.19 14.12 9.29
CA ASN A 105 -0.13 14.72 9.48
C ASN A 105 -1.14 13.66 9.96
N THR A 106 -2.22 14.12 10.59
CA THR A 106 -3.32 13.27 11.08
C THR A 106 -4.69 13.82 10.68
N ASP A 107 -4.72 14.90 9.89
CA ASP A 107 -5.95 15.50 9.41
C ASP A 107 -6.52 14.67 8.25
N GLU A 108 -7.72 14.11 8.44
CA GLU A 108 -8.42 13.36 7.39
C GLU A 108 -8.76 14.22 6.16
N ASP A 109 -8.76 15.56 6.27
CA ASP A 109 -8.97 16.44 5.13
C ASP A 109 -7.78 16.44 4.13
N THR A 110 -6.68 15.74 4.43
CA THR A 110 -5.52 15.58 3.55
C THR A 110 -5.39 14.20 2.91
N TYR A 111 -6.47 13.41 2.77
CA TYR A 111 -6.41 12.20 1.94
C TYR A 111 -5.98 12.54 0.50
N TYR A 112 -4.97 11.83 -0.01
CA TYR A 112 -4.65 11.83 -1.44
C TYR A 112 -5.02 10.47 -2.03
N THR A 113 -5.42 10.45 -3.31
CA THR A 113 -5.78 9.25 -4.09
C THR A 113 -6.68 8.23 -3.37
N ILE A 114 -8.00 8.33 -3.46
CA ILE A 114 -8.92 7.33 -2.86
C ILE A 114 -9.44 6.37 -3.93
N SER A 115 -9.25 5.06 -3.72
CA SER A 115 -9.72 4.00 -4.63
C SER A 115 -10.35 2.83 -3.87
N ASN A 116 -11.25 2.08 -4.53
CA ASN A 116 -11.95 0.94 -3.91
C ASN A 116 -11.30 -0.43 -4.22
N SER A 117 -10.24 -0.44 -5.01
CA SER A 117 -9.45 -1.64 -5.32
C SER A 117 -7.96 -1.30 -5.33
N PHE A 118 -7.14 -2.32 -5.07
CA PHE A 118 -5.69 -2.20 -5.11
C PHE A 118 -5.18 -1.74 -6.48
N GLU A 119 -5.73 -2.29 -7.55
CA GLU A 119 -5.33 -1.93 -8.92
C GLU A 119 -5.67 -0.47 -9.26
N GLU A 120 -6.90 -0.03 -8.99
CA GLU A 120 -7.30 1.37 -9.23
C GLU A 120 -6.45 2.33 -8.39
N PHE A 121 -6.06 1.94 -7.18
CA PHE A 121 -5.17 2.73 -6.34
C PHE A 121 -3.83 2.98 -7.02
N LEU A 122 -3.17 1.94 -7.52
CA LEU A 122 -1.88 2.08 -8.22
C LEU A 122 -1.98 2.94 -9.47
N ILE A 123 -3.02 2.68 -10.28
CA ILE A 123 -3.25 3.42 -11.51
C ILE A 123 -3.51 4.90 -11.23
N ASN A 124 -4.29 5.22 -10.20
CA ASN A 124 -4.60 6.61 -9.87
C ASN A 124 -3.37 7.33 -9.28
N MET A 125 -2.57 6.68 -8.44
CA MET A 125 -1.34 7.27 -7.92
C MET A 125 -0.35 7.64 -9.05
N ASP A 126 -0.17 6.75 -10.02
CA ASP A 126 0.71 7.03 -11.18
C ASP A 126 0.16 8.16 -12.07
N LYS A 127 -1.17 8.24 -12.24
CA LYS A 127 -1.83 9.30 -13.03
C LYS A 127 -1.78 10.66 -12.36
N GLU A 128 -1.87 10.73 -11.04
CA GLU A 128 -1.83 12.00 -10.30
C GLU A 128 -0.46 12.70 -10.43
N LEU A 129 0.59 11.93 -10.76
CA LEU A 129 1.94 12.42 -10.99
C LEU A 129 2.26 12.65 -12.49
N ALA A 130 1.30 12.42 -13.39
CA ALA A 130 1.46 12.71 -14.81
C ALA A 130 1.22 14.21 -15.08
N ASP A 131 2.25 14.90 -15.59
CA ASP A 131 2.21 16.32 -16.02
C ASP A 131 1.18 16.61 -17.14
#